data_AF-A0A968XHR0-F1
#
_entry.id   AF-A0A968XHR0-F1
#
_cell.length_a   1.000
_cell.length_b   1.000
_cell.length_c   1.000
_cell.angle_alpha   90.00
_cell.angle_beta   90.00
_cell.angle_gamma   90.00
#
_symmetry.space_group_name_H-M   'P 1'
#
loop_
_entity.id
_entity.type
_entity.pdbx_description
1 polymer ?
#
loop_
_entity_poly.entity_id
_entity_poly.type
_entity_poly.pdbx_seq_one_letter_code
_entity_poly.pdbx_strand_id
1 'polypeptide(L)'
;MVISHWFVDLLVHAPDLTLLGGPPKLGFGLWDYPLIAMPLELGLTGAALGYYWMKAGVMQKAILRPMLWLAGAMLLLQLYNWLAPEAEQVGIALPLSAIIVFLLFVWLAFRVDRARARAKE
;
A
#
# COMPACT_ATOMS: atom_id res chain seq x y z
N MET A 1 -3.02 -17.98 17.24
CA MET A 1 -2.90 -17.91 15.76
C MET A 1 -4.27 -18.20 15.17
N VAL A 2 -4.70 -17.44 14.17
CA VAL A 2 -5.95 -17.73 13.46
C VAL A 2 -5.56 -18.37 12.13
N ILE A 3 -6.01 -19.60 11.87
CA ILE A 3 -5.58 -20.42 10.71
C ILE A 3 -5.79 -19.68 9.38
N SER A 4 -6.78 -18.79 9.29
CA SER A 4 -7.13 -18.08 8.06
C SER A 4 -6.01 -17.23 7.47
N HIS A 5 -5.15 -16.62 8.29
CA HIS A 5 -4.04 -15.80 7.80
C HIS A 5 -2.68 -16.50 7.91
N TRP A 6 -2.58 -17.58 8.68
CA TRP A 6 -1.32 -18.29 8.90
C TRP A 6 -0.60 -18.70 7.58
N PHE A 7 -1.36 -19.08 6.54
CA PHE A 7 -0.78 -19.42 5.24
C PHE A 7 -0.16 -18.22 4.52
N VAL A 8 -0.78 -17.05 4.63
CA VAL A 8 -0.23 -15.81 4.08
C VAL A 8 0.96 -15.38 4.92
N ASP A 9 0.87 -15.51 6.26
CA ASP A 9 1.97 -15.24 7.18
C ASP A 9 3.20 -16.07 6.80
N LEU A 10 3.04 -17.38 6.55
CA LEU A 10 4.13 -18.27 6.15
C LEU A 10 4.88 -17.74 4.91
N LEU A 11 4.17 -17.16 3.95
CA LEU A 11 4.77 -16.59 2.75
C LEU A 11 5.59 -15.32 3.07
N VAL A 12 5.04 -14.44 3.90
CA VAL A 12 5.60 -13.09 4.10
C VAL A 12 6.62 -13.00 5.24
N HIS A 13 6.45 -13.79 6.29
CA HIS A 13 7.30 -13.73 7.48
C HIS A 13 8.67 -14.36 7.22
N ALA A 14 9.70 -13.77 7.84
CA ALA A 14 10.98 -14.43 8.06
C ALA A 14 10.78 -15.71 8.91
N PRO A 15 11.81 -16.55 9.14
CA PRO A 15 11.69 -17.75 9.97
C PRO A 15 11.43 -17.46 11.46
N ASP A 16 10.23 -16.97 11.80
CA ASP A 16 9.78 -16.59 13.14
C ASP A 16 8.43 -17.25 13.55
N LEU A 17 7.67 -17.80 12.59
CA LEU A 17 6.39 -18.45 12.86
C LEU A 17 6.58 -19.84 13.45
N THR A 18 5.65 -20.24 14.33
CA THR A 18 5.60 -21.60 14.90
C THR A 18 4.22 -22.18 14.71
N LEU A 19 4.12 -23.50 14.52
CA LEU A 19 2.82 -24.18 14.44
C LEU A 19 2.21 -24.43 15.82
N LEU A 20 3.03 -24.81 16.80
CA LEU A 20 2.60 -25.21 18.14
C LEU A 20 3.30 -24.42 19.26
N GLY A 21 3.84 -23.23 18.96
CA GLY A 21 4.59 -22.43 19.93
C GLY A 21 6.01 -22.93 20.22
N GLY A 22 6.49 -23.92 19.46
CA GLY A 22 7.83 -24.48 19.54
C GLY A 22 8.50 -24.62 18.17
N PRO A 23 9.80 -24.94 18.13
CA PRO A 23 10.53 -25.18 16.88
C PRO A 23 9.94 -26.34 16.07
N PRO A 24 10.12 -26.37 14.73
CA PRO A 24 10.91 -25.44 13.92
C PRO A 24 10.20 -24.10 13.67
N LYS A 25 11.00 -23.03 13.49
CA LYS A 25 10.48 -21.75 13.02
C LYS A 25 10.32 -21.79 11.49
N LEU A 26 9.20 -21.28 10.99
CA LEU A 26 8.82 -21.31 9.59
C LEU A 26 8.65 -19.88 9.05
N GLY A 27 8.85 -19.71 7.75
CA GLY A 27 8.71 -18.43 7.05
C GLY A 27 9.56 -18.39 5.79
N PHE A 28 9.00 -17.89 4.70
CA PHE A 28 9.69 -17.74 3.40
C PHE A 28 10.30 -16.36 3.16
N GLY A 29 9.94 -15.35 3.97
CA GLY A 29 10.50 -14.01 3.89
C GLY A 29 10.29 -13.35 2.53
N LEU A 30 9.08 -13.42 1.94
CA LEU A 30 8.83 -12.87 0.60
C LEU A 30 9.32 -11.42 0.43
N TRP A 31 9.20 -10.61 1.47
CA TRP A 31 9.60 -9.20 1.46
C TRP A 31 11.13 -8.98 1.45
N ASP A 32 11.92 -10.01 1.78
CA ASP A 32 13.39 -9.98 1.70
C ASP A 32 13.91 -10.09 0.25
N TYR A 33 13.01 -10.29 -0.73
CA TYR A 33 13.33 -10.38 -2.15
C TYR A 33 12.78 -9.17 -2.92
N PRO A 34 13.56 -8.07 -3.07
CA PRO A 34 13.12 -6.86 -3.77
C PRO A 34 12.54 -7.10 -5.17
N LEU A 35 13.12 -8.05 -5.92
CA LEU A 35 12.65 -8.42 -7.27
C LEU A 35 11.25 -9.04 -7.30
N ILE A 36 10.75 -9.55 -6.16
CA ILE A 36 9.41 -10.10 -6.00
C ILE A 36 8.50 -9.08 -5.30
N ALA A 37 8.99 -8.47 -4.23
CA ALA A 37 8.27 -7.49 -3.43
C ALA A 37 7.82 -6.28 -4.28
N MET A 38 8.73 -5.64 -5.02
CA MET A 38 8.42 -4.41 -5.73
C MET A 38 7.35 -4.61 -6.83
N PRO A 39 7.43 -5.63 -7.70
CA PRO A 39 6.36 -5.90 -8.65
C PRO A 39 5.03 -6.27 -7.98
N LEU A 40 5.07 -7.01 -6.87
CA LEU A 40 3.86 -7.38 -6.13
C LEU A 40 3.16 -6.15 -5.54
N GLU A 41 3.91 -5.24 -4.92
CA GLU A 41 3.40 -3.98 -4.37
C GLU A 41 2.76 -3.10 -5.44
N LEU A 42 3.43 -2.92 -6.58
CA LEU A 42 2.89 -2.16 -7.72
C LEU A 42 1.69 -2.86 -8.36
N GLY A 43 1.76 -4.18 -8.52
CA GLY A 43 0.71 -4.98 -9.12
C GLY A 43 -0.59 -4.91 -8.31
N LEU A 44 -0.50 -5.11 -6.99
CA LEU A 44 -1.66 -5.04 -6.09
C LEU A 44 -2.24 -3.63 -6.02
N THR A 45 -1.38 -2.60 -5.86
CA THR A 45 -1.82 -1.21 -5.77
C THR A 45 -2.43 -0.73 -7.08
N GLY A 46 -1.76 -1.01 -8.20
CA GLY A 46 -2.24 -0.68 -9.53
C GLY A 46 -3.54 -1.41 -9.88
N ALA A 47 -3.67 -2.69 -9.52
CA ALA A 47 -4.90 -3.45 -9.69
C ALA A 47 -6.06 -2.87 -8.87
N ALA A 48 -5.81 -2.47 -7.61
CA ALA A 48 -6.82 -1.85 -6.77
C ALA A 48 -7.30 -0.50 -7.34
N LEU A 49 -6.37 0.35 -7.78
CA LEU A 49 -6.70 1.64 -8.42
C LEU A 49 -7.42 1.42 -9.75
N GLY A 50 -6.97 0.48 -10.57
CA GLY A 50 -7.60 0.11 -11.84
C GLY A 50 -9.01 -0.43 -11.63
N TYR A 51 -9.21 -1.28 -10.62
CA TYR A 51 -10.52 -1.79 -10.25
C TYR A 51 -11.46 -0.68 -9.78
N TYR A 52 -10.98 0.22 -8.91
CA TYR A 52 -11.75 1.39 -8.48
C TYR A 52 -12.14 2.26 -9.69
N TRP A 53 -11.20 2.52 -10.59
CA TRP A 53 -11.43 3.30 -11.81
C TRP A 53 -12.51 2.68 -12.70
N MET A 54 -12.43 1.37 -12.96
CA MET A 54 -13.43 0.63 -13.74
C MET A 54 -14.82 0.73 -13.10
N LYS A 55 -14.92 0.58 -11.77
CA LYS A 55 -16.18 0.68 -11.03
C LYS A 55 -16.70 2.11 -10.87
N ALA A 56 -15.84 3.11 -10.94
CA ALA A 56 -16.24 4.50 -10.80
C ALA A 56 -17.07 5.00 -11.99
N GLY A 57 -17.10 4.27 -13.12
CA GLY A 57 -17.85 4.63 -14.33
C GLY A 57 -17.08 5.69 -15.12
N VAL A 58 -16.20 5.23 -16.00
CA VAL A 58 -15.19 6.06 -16.67
C VAL A 58 -15.80 6.84 -17.84
N MET A 59 -15.77 8.18 -17.77
CA MET A 59 -15.53 9.12 -18.90
C MET A 59 -15.60 10.60 -18.47
N GLN A 60 -15.87 10.90 -17.20
CA GLN A 60 -15.91 12.30 -16.77
C GLN A 60 -14.51 12.84 -16.51
N LYS A 61 -14.05 13.75 -17.39
CA LYS A 61 -12.78 14.49 -17.27
C LYS A 61 -12.55 15.08 -15.87
N ALA A 62 -13.63 15.33 -15.12
CA ALA A 62 -13.62 15.84 -13.75
C ALA A 62 -12.90 14.91 -12.75
N ILE A 63 -12.97 13.58 -12.92
CA ILE A 63 -12.39 12.59 -11.97
C ILE A 63 -10.95 12.25 -12.33
N LEU A 64 -10.55 12.41 -13.59
CA LEU A 64 -9.21 12.04 -14.07
C LEU A 64 -8.09 12.78 -13.32
N ARG A 65 -8.19 14.11 -13.22
CA ARG A 65 -7.16 14.92 -12.58
C ARG A 65 -6.93 14.55 -11.09
N PRO A 66 -7.95 14.47 -10.21
CA PRO A 66 -7.71 14.06 -8.82
C PRO A 66 -7.24 12.59 -8.70
N MET A 67 -7.67 11.69 -9.60
CA MET A 67 -7.18 10.32 -9.58
C MET A 67 -5.69 10.24 -9.94
N LEU A 68 -5.24 11.02 -10.93
CA LEU A 68 -3.83 11.11 -11.30
C LEU A 68 -2.99 11.69 -10.16
N TRP A 69 -3.50 12.66 -9.40
CA TRP A 69 -2.83 13.14 -8.19
C TRP A 69 -2.69 12.05 -7.12
N LEU A 70 -3.74 11.27 -6.88
CA LEU A 70 -3.69 10.17 -5.93
C LEU A 70 -2.68 9.10 -6.38
N ALA A 71 -2.78 8.62 -7.62
CA ALA A 71 -1.88 7.61 -8.16
C ALA A 71 -0.42 8.10 -8.19
N GLY A 72 -0.20 9.36 -8.58
CA GLY A 72 1.13 9.98 -8.59
C GLY A 72 1.72 10.10 -7.18
N ALA A 73 0.94 10.53 -6.19
CA ALA A 73 1.39 10.60 -4.81
C ALA A 73 1.74 9.20 -4.26
N MET A 74 0.92 8.19 -4.53
CA MET A 74 1.19 6.81 -4.12
C MET A 74 2.48 6.29 -4.76
N LEU A 75 2.68 6.50 -6.07
CA LEU A 75 3.89 6.08 -6.76
C LEU A 75 5.13 6.81 -6.23
N LEU A 76 5.06 8.11 -6.00
CA LEU A 76 6.18 8.89 -5.46
C LEU A 76 6.56 8.42 -4.05
N LEU A 77 5.58 8.16 -3.19
CA LEU A 77 5.83 7.64 -1.85
C LEU A 77 6.32 6.19 -1.87
N GLN A 78 5.88 5.38 -2.83
CA GLN A 78 6.42 4.03 -3.05
C GLN A 78 7.89 4.08 -3.46
N LEU A 79 8.24 4.98 -4.39
CA LEU A 79 9.62 5.20 -4.82
C LEU A 79 10.48 5.73 -3.67
N TYR A 80 9.94 6.66 -2.87
CA TYR A 80 10.61 7.12 -1.65
C TYR A 80 10.84 5.95 -0.68
N ASN A 81 9.86 5.09 -0.46
CA ASN A 81 9.99 3.93 0.42
C ASN A 81 11.11 2.96 -0.02
N TRP A 82 11.35 2.80 -1.33
CA TRP A 82 12.41 1.92 -1.83
C TRP A 82 13.79 2.56 -1.92
N LEU A 83 13.84 3.86 -2.22
CA LEU A 83 15.08 4.56 -2.57
C LEU A 83 15.63 5.40 -1.41
N ALA A 84 14.80 5.79 -0.45
CA ALA A 84 15.25 6.56 0.69
C ALA A 84 16.13 5.69 1.59
N PRO A 85 17.21 6.25 2.16
CA PRO A 85 17.97 5.57 3.19
C PRO A 85 17.08 5.20 4.37
N GLU A 86 17.32 4.03 4.96
CA GLU A 86 16.66 3.65 6.20
C GLU A 86 17.01 4.63 7.32
N ALA A 87 16.04 4.89 8.20
CA ALA A 87 16.26 5.78 9.33
C ALA A 87 17.25 5.11 10.32
N GLU A 88 18.39 5.74 10.58
CA GLU A 88 19.39 5.24 11.54
C GLU A 88 18.83 5.12 12.96
N GLN A 89 17.83 5.93 13.30
CA GLN A 89 17.17 5.92 14.61
C GLN A 89 15.67 6.17 14.46
N VAL A 90 14.88 5.36 15.18
CA VAL A 90 13.43 5.55 15.27
C VAL A 90 13.11 6.64 16.29
N GLY A 91 13.18 7.90 15.84
CA GLY A 91 12.72 9.08 16.60
C GLY A 91 11.26 9.42 16.32
N ILE A 92 10.72 10.41 17.03
CA ILE A 92 9.32 10.87 16.87
C ILE A 92 8.98 11.35 15.45
N ALA A 93 9.98 11.75 14.66
CA ALA A 93 9.81 12.20 13.29
C ALA A 93 9.21 11.12 12.37
N LEU A 94 9.57 9.85 12.55
CA LEU A 94 9.12 8.75 11.71
C LEU A 94 7.61 8.44 11.85
N PRO A 95 7.05 8.24 13.06
CA PRO A 95 5.60 8.06 13.19
C PRO A 95 4.82 9.33 12.80
N LEU A 96 5.36 10.52 13.06
CA LEU A 96 4.72 11.77 12.63
C LEU A 96 4.66 11.88 11.11
N SER A 97 5.72 11.52 10.38
CA SER A 97 5.71 11.53 8.92
C SER A 97 4.69 10.53 8.36
N ALA A 98 4.58 9.34 8.96
CA ALA A 98 3.57 8.36 8.59
C ALA A 98 2.14 8.91 8.75
N ILE A 99 1.83 9.56 9.88
CA ILE A 99 0.52 10.20 10.11
C ILE A 99 0.25 11.26 9.02
N ILE A 100 1.23 12.12 8.72
CA ILE A 100 1.09 13.16 7.69
C ILE A 100 0.82 12.54 6.32
N VAL A 101 1.53 11.48 5.96
CA VAL A 101 1.35 10.75 4.70
C VAL A 101 -0.04 10.12 4.62
N PHE A 102 -0.51 9.49 5.69
CA PHE A 102 -1.86 8.93 5.71
C PHE A 102 -2.94 10.01 5.59
N LEU A 103 -2.78 11.15 6.28
CA LEU A 103 -3.68 12.29 6.15
C LEU A 103 -3.69 12.86 4.72
N LEU A 104 -2.53 12.91 4.07
CA LEU A 104 -2.41 13.30 2.65
C LEU A 104 -3.20 12.33 1.75
N PHE A 105 -3.07 11.02 1.94
CA PHE A 105 -3.81 10.03 1.15
C PHE A 105 -5.33 10.12 1.37
N VAL A 106 -5.77 10.27 2.62
CA VAL A 106 -7.19 10.50 2.95
C VAL A 106 -7.71 11.74 2.25
N TRP A 107 -6.95 12.84 2.29
CA TRP A 107 -7.33 14.08 1.62
C TRP A 107 -7.40 13.91 0.10
N LEU A 108 -6.42 13.27 -0.53
CA LEU A 108 -6.43 13.01 -1.98
C LEU A 108 -7.59 12.11 -2.40
N ALA A 109 -7.86 11.04 -1.66
CA ALA A 109 -9.00 10.16 -1.89
C ALA A 109 -10.33 10.91 -1.77
N PHE A 110 -10.46 11.77 -0.75
CA PHE A 110 -11.64 12.64 -0.60
C PHE A 110 -11.84 13.56 -1.81
N ARG A 111 -10.76 14.08 -2.42
CA ARG A 111 -10.85 14.90 -3.64
C ARG A 111 -11.37 14.08 -4.83
N VAL A 112 -10.97 12.82 -4.96
CA VAL A 112 -11.49 11.90 -5.98
C VAL A 112 -12.98 11.67 -5.77
N ASP A 113 -13.41 11.36 -4.54
CA ASP A 113 -14.82 11.12 -4.23
C ASP A 113 -15.69 12.36 -4.44
N ARG A 114 -15.20 13.55 -4.07
CA ARG A 114 -15.90 14.82 -4.31
C ARG A 114 -16.05 15.13 -5.80
N ALA A 115 -15.02 14.87 -6.59
CA ALA A 115 -15.11 15.02 -8.04
C ALA A 115 -16.12 14.03 -8.64
N ARG A 116 -16.17 12.80 -8.13
CA ARG A 116 -17.14 11.78 -8.53
C ARG A 116 -18.58 12.14 -8.14
N ALA A 117 -18.80 12.74 -6.98
CA ALA A 117 -20.12 13.18 -6.56
C ALA A 117 -20.66 14.29 -7.47
N ARG A 118 -19.86 15.34 -7.72
CA ARG A 118 -20.21 16.45 -8.62
C ARG A 118 -20.43 16.04 -10.07
N ALA A 119 -19.76 14.97 -10.48
CA ALA A 119 -19.92 14.36 -11.79
C ALA A 119 -21.29 13.70 -11.99
N LYS A 120 -21.97 13.30 -10.91
CA LYS A 120 -23.29 12.64 -10.97
C LYS A 120 -24.46 13.62 -10.87
N GLU A 121 -24.20 14.86 -10.47
CA GLU A 121 -25.14 15.99 -10.43
C GLU A 121 -25.29 16.60 -11.82
#